data_AF-A0A8B8A3M9-F1
#
_entry.id   AF-A0A8B8A3M9-F1
#
_cell.length_a   1.000
_cell.length_b   1.000
_cell.length_c   1.000
_cell.angle_alpha   90.00
_cell.angle_beta   90.00
_cell.angle_gamma   90.00
#
_symmetry.space_group_name_H-M   'P 1'
#
loop_
_entity.id
_entity.type
_entity.pdbx_description
1 polymer ?
#
loop_
_entity_poly.entity_id
_entity_poly.type
_entity_poly.pdbx_seq_one_letter_code
_entity_poly.pdbx_strand_id
1 'polypeptide(L)'
;MHTADIRGSSKQDRMGQEKQKPTCVIEYNALMGGVDKSDQLAANHRATPTQCTWPLVLSFLDYRLSLVRELLFDEPLPKYRPQHDTPPVTNSRFVGRHFPVGCERTSYGDFRHRRCVLCASRGLQKKTHFECDTCHQPLCVAPCFKEYHTVH
;
A
#
# COMPACT_ATOMS: atom_id res chain seq x y z
N MET A 1 -54.85 -12.54 -14.16
CA MET A 1 -54.71 -12.42 -12.69
C MET A 1 -53.35 -12.99 -12.34
N HIS A 2 -52.47 -12.22 -11.68
CA HIS A 2 -51.19 -12.78 -11.21
C HIS A 2 -51.48 -13.69 -10.01
N THR A 3 -51.35 -15.00 -10.17
CA THR A 3 -51.37 -15.94 -9.05
C THR A 3 -50.04 -15.83 -8.31
N ALA A 4 -50.09 -15.50 -7.03
CA ALA A 4 -48.91 -15.46 -6.18
C ALA A 4 -48.59 -16.89 -5.73
N ASP A 5 -47.78 -17.60 -6.51
CA ASP A 5 -47.35 -18.95 -6.16
C ASP A 5 -46.63 -18.95 -4.81
N ILE A 6 -47.15 -19.75 -3.88
CA ILE A 6 -46.60 -19.91 -2.53
C ILE A 6 -45.52 -20.99 -2.57
N ARG A 7 -44.33 -20.69 -2.05
CA ARG A 7 -43.20 -21.62 -1.93
C ARG A 7 -42.66 -21.63 -0.50
N GLY A 8 -42.02 -22.75 -0.14
CA GLY A 8 -41.26 -22.86 1.10
C GLY A 8 -40.09 -21.89 1.08
N SER A 9 -39.92 -21.11 2.15
CA SER A 9 -38.70 -20.35 2.39
C SER A 9 -37.78 -21.20 3.27
N SER A 10 -36.47 -21.15 3.04
CA SER A 10 -35.47 -21.93 3.80
C SER A 10 -35.38 -21.58 5.30
N LYS A 11 -36.31 -20.78 5.85
CA LYS A 11 -36.42 -20.42 7.27
C LYS A 11 -37.53 -21.24 7.92
N GLN A 12 -37.19 -21.90 9.01
CA GLN A 12 -38.16 -22.59 9.86
C GLN A 12 -38.80 -21.62 10.86
N ASP A 13 -40.01 -21.96 11.30
CA ASP A 13 -40.66 -21.32 12.44
C ASP A 13 -40.18 -21.93 13.77
N ARG A 14 -40.75 -21.44 14.88
CA ARG A 14 -40.40 -21.92 16.23
C ARG A 14 -40.81 -23.38 16.47
N MET A 15 -41.67 -23.93 15.63
CA MET A 15 -42.17 -25.31 15.66
C MET A 15 -41.45 -26.21 14.65
N GLY A 16 -40.41 -25.70 13.97
CA GLY A 16 -39.63 -26.44 12.97
C GLY A 16 -40.30 -26.57 11.61
N GLN A 17 -41.48 -25.96 11.40
CA GLN A 17 -42.17 -25.98 10.11
C GLN A 17 -41.58 -24.93 9.16
N GLU A 18 -41.51 -25.28 7.88
CA GLU A 18 -40.96 -24.38 6.87
C GLU A 18 -41.93 -23.21 6.60
N LYS A 19 -41.43 -21.97 6.71
CA LYS A 19 -42.24 -20.78 6.49
C LYS A 19 -42.57 -20.63 5.01
N GLN A 20 -43.86 -20.66 4.70
CA GLN A 20 -44.39 -20.46 3.35
C GLN A 20 -44.48 -18.97 3.02
N LYS A 21 -44.00 -18.56 1.84
CA LYS A 21 -44.05 -17.16 1.37
C LYS A 21 -44.35 -17.10 -0.14
N PRO A 22 -44.91 -15.98 -0.63
CA PRO A 22 -45.03 -15.76 -2.07
C PRO A 22 -43.68 -15.80 -2.76
N THR A 23 -43.64 -16.33 -3.98
CA THR A 23 -42.42 -16.47 -4.77
C THR A 23 -41.71 -15.13 -4.97
N CYS A 24 -42.46 -14.06 -5.26
CA CYS A 24 -41.89 -12.70 -5.40
C CYS A 24 -41.19 -12.20 -4.13
N VAL A 25 -41.68 -12.58 -2.94
CA VAL A 25 -41.07 -12.20 -1.65
C VAL A 25 -39.80 -13.02 -1.39
N ILE A 26 -39.76 -14.28 -1.83
CA ILE A 26 -38.57 -15.12 -1.72
C ILE A 26 -37.47 -14.60 -2.63
N GLU A 27 -37.79 -14.31 -3.89
CA GLU A 27 -36.87 -13.74 -4.88
C GLU A 27 -36.33 -12.38 -4.44
N TYR A 28 -37.19 -11.49 -3.93
CA TYR A 28 -36.78 -10.22 -3.34
C TYR A 28 -35.79 -10.45 -2.18
N ASN A 29 -36.14 -11.25 -1.17
CA ASN A 29 -35.25 -11.47 -0.03
C ASN A 29 -33.91 -12.12 -0.42
N ALA A 30 -33.87 -12.89 -1.51
CA ALA A 30 -32.66 -13.50 -2.03
C ALA A 30 -31.70 -12.47 -2.67
N LEU A 31 -32.23 -11.46 -3.37
CA LEU A 31 -31.45 -10.54 -4.18
C LEU A 31 -31.16 -9.18 -3.52
N MET A 32 -31.96 -8.74 -2.55
CA MET A 32 -31.91 -7.37 -2.03
C MET A 32 -30.76 -7.08 -1.06
N GLY A 33 -30.06 -8.10 -0.57
CA GLY A 33 -28.98 -7.95 0.42
C GLY A 33 -27.62 -7.50 -0.15
N GLY A 34 -27.54 -7.15 -1.44
CA GLY A 34 -26.29 -6.78 -2.09
C GLY A 34 -25.64 -5.51 -1.50
N VAL A 35 -26.44 -4.46 -1.31
CA VAL A 35 -25.98 -3.18 -0.77
C VAL A 35 -25.57 -3.32 0.69
N ASP A 36 -26.43 -3.90 1.53
CA ASP A 36 -26.16 -4.07 2.96
C ASP A 36 -24.89 -4.89 3.24
N LYS A 37 -24.65 -5.97 2.46
CA LYS A 37 -23.42 -6.76 2.58
C LYS A 37 -22.19 -5.98 2.13
N SER A 38 -22.31 -5.17 1.08
CA SER A 38 -21.24 -4.28 0.63
C SER A 38 -20.88 -3.28 1.73
N ASP A 39 -21.89 -2.67 2.36
CA ASP A 39 -21.71 -1.71 3.45
C ASP A 39 -21.09 -2.36 4.71
N GLN A 40 -21.49 -3.59 5.04
CA GLN A 40 -20.89 -4.35 6.14
C GLN A 40 -19.40 -4.64 5.91
N LEU A 41 -19.03 -5.08 4.70
CA LEU A 41 -17.63 -5.29 4.32
C LEU A 41 -16.87 -3.95 4.28
N ALA A 42 -17.53 -2.88 3.83
CA ALA A 42 -16.95 -1.55 3.78
C ALA A 42 -16.58 -1.03 5.18
N ALA A 43 -17.44 -1.29 6.17
CA ALA A 43 -17.25 -0.93 7.57
C ALA A 43 -16.12 -1.71 8.26
N ASN A 44 -16.00 -3.02 7.97
CA ASN A 44 -14.95 -3.87 8.55
C ASN A 44 -13.54 -3.53 8.04
N HIS A 45 -13.44 -3.05 6.80
CA HIS A 45 -12.18 -2.59 6.20
C HIS A 45 -12.12 -1.06 6.14
N ARG A 46 -12.37 -0.38 7.27
CA ARG A 46 -12.22 1.08 7.36
C ARG A 46 -10.76 1.49 7.31
N ALA A 47 -10.33 2.00 6.15
CA ALA A 47 -9.11 2.77 6.01
C ALA A 47 -9.46 4.24 5.68
N THR A 48 -10.25 4.87 6.55
CA THR A 48 -10.54 6.30 6.44
C THR A 48 -9.30 7.10 6.86
N PRO A 49 -8.79 8.03 6.03
CA PRO A 49 -7.77 8.97 6.45
C PRO A 49 -8.22 9.73 7.71
N THR A 50 -7.32 10.02 8.63
CA THR A 50 -7.59 10.79 9.86
C THR A 50 -8.08 12.22 9.60
N GLN A 51 -8.01 12.69 8.36
CA GLN A 51 -8.46 14.01 7.91
C GLN A 51 -9.73 13.86 7.06
N CYS A 52 -10.89 14.02 7.71
CA CYS A 52 -12.21 13.94 7.09
C CYS A 52 -12.52 15.21 6.27
N THR A 53 -11.92 15.36 5.10
CA THR A 53 -12.43 16.30 4.08
C THR A 53 -13.14 15.50 2.99
N TRP A 54 -14.31 15.96 2.55
CA TRP A 54 -15.14 15.29 1.54
C TRP A 54 -14.38 14.87 0.27
N PRO A 55 -13.40 15.64 -0.26
CA PRO A 55 -12.61 15.21 -1.42
C PRO A 55 -11.77 13.96 -1.16
N LEU A 56 -11.15 13.85 0.03
CA LEU A 56 -10.33 12.69 0.40
C LEU A 56 -11.19 11.43 0.59
N VAL A 57 -12.39 11.58 1.16
CA VAL A 57 -13.34 10.48 1.35
C VAL A 57 -13.82 9.90 0.02
N LEU A 58 -14.15 10.76 -0.95
CA LEU A 58 -14.55 10.32 -2.29
C LEU A 58 -13.42 9.61 -3.02
N SER A 59 -12.20 10.15 -2.96
CA SER A 59 -11.02 9.54 -3.62
C SER A 59 -10.71 8.13 -3.11
N PHE A 60 -10.93 7.88 -1.81
CA PHE A 60 -10.68 6.58 -1.20
C PHE A 60 -11.79 5.57 -1.55
N LEU A 61 -13.05 6.02 -1.65
CA LEU A 61 -14.16 5.18 -2.09
C LEU A 61 -13.97 4.71 -3.53
N ASP A 62 -13.56 5.61 -4.42
CA ASP A 62 -13.29 5.29 -5.83
C ASP A 62 -12.17 4.25 -5.98
N TYR A 63 -11.09 4.38 -5.20
CA TYR A 63 -10.00 3.40 -5.17
C TYR A 63 -10.47 2.00 -4.70
N ARG A 64 -11.33 1.94 -3.69
CA ARG A 64 -11.88 0.66 -3.22
C ARG A 64 -12.78 0.00 -4.25
N LEU A 65 -13.62 0.78 -4.92
CA LEU A 65 -14.51 0.30 -5.98
C LEU A 65 -13.71 -0.19 -7.20
N SER A 66 -12.61 0.47 -7.56
CA SER A 66 -11.73 0.00 -8.65
C SER A 66 -11.06 -1.33 -8.30
N LEU A 67 -10.57 -1.48 -7.07
CA LEU A 67 -9.92 -2.72 -6.60
C LEU A 67 -10.92 -3.89 -6.55
N VAL A 68 -12.14 -3.66 -6.07
CA VAL A 68 -13.19 -4.70 -6.04
C VAL A 68 -13.58 -5.14 -7.44
N ARG A 69 -13.66 -4.22 -8.41
CA ARG A 69 -13.89 -4.58 -9.81
C ARG A 69 -12.76 -5.43 -10.37
N GLU A 70 -11.51 -5.08 -10.09
CA GLU A 70 -10.32 -5.85 -10.52
C GLU A 70 -10.30 -7.27 -9.95
N LEU A 71 -10.66 -7.44 -8.68
CA LEU A 71 -10.69 -8.76 -8.03
C LEU A 71 -11.85 -9.65 -8.49
N LEU A 72 -12.95 -9.06 -8.98
CA LEU A 72 -14.16 -9.79 -9.37
C LEU A 72 -14.23 -10.06 -10.87
N PHE A 73 -13.57 -9.23 -11.68
CA PHE A 73 -13.52 -9.35 -13.13
C PHE A 73 -12.05 -9.46 -13.52
N ASP A 74 -11.61 -10.57 -14.11
CA ASP A 74 -10.25 -10.80 -14.67
C ASP A 74 -9.93 -9.85 -15.86
N GLU A 75 -10.57 -8.68 -15.91
CA GLU A 75 -10.40 -7.65 -16.91
C GLU A 75 -9.25 -6.73 -16.49
N PRO A 76 -8.17 -6.66 -17.29
CA PRO A 76 -7.04 -5.81 -16.97
C PRO A 76 -7.47 -4.33 -17.01
N LEU A 77 -7.22 -3.62 -15.92
CA LEU A 77 -7.49 -2.18 -15.85
C LEU A 77 -6.77 -1.42 -16.98
N PRO A 78 -7.39 -0.37 -17.58
CA PRO A 78 -6.60 0.66 -18.21
C PRO A 78 -5.65 1.21 -17.14
N LYS A 79 -4.33 1.20 -17.42
CA LYS A 79 -3.26 1.55 -16.48
C LYS A 79 -3.58 2.86 -15.75
N TYR A 80 -4.22 2.76 -14.58
CA TYR A 80 -4.45 3.90 -13.72
C TYR A 80 -3.12 4.19 -13.03
N ARG A 81 -2.29 5.02 -13.68
CA ARG A 81 -1.27 5.76 -12.95
C ARG A 81 -2.03 6.88 -12.24
N PRO A 82 -1.96 7.00 -10.90
CA PRO A 82 -2.34 8.25 -10.27
C PRO A 82 -1.56 9.33 -11.01
N GLN A 83 -2.27 10.23 -11.69
CA GLN A 83 -1.72 11.54 -11.99
C GLN A 83 -1.60 12.24 -10.64
N HIS A 84 -0.62 11.82 -9.84
CA HIS A 84 0.21 12.86 -9.26
C HIS A 84 0.60 13.69 -10.47
N ASP A 85 0.25 14.97 -10.47
CA ASP A 85 1.11 15.95 -11.11
C ASP A 85 2.49 15.55 -10.66
N THR A 86 3.20 14.80 -11.51
CA THR A 86 4.58 14.49 -11.26
C THR A 86 5.13 15.89 -11.39
N PRO A 87 5.55 16.52 -10.26
CA PRO A 87 6.18 17.81 -10.40
C PRO A 87 7.24 17.60 -11.45
N PRO A 88 7.36 18.54 -12.42
CA PRO A 88 8.24 18.34 -13.56
C PRO A 88 9.54 17.75 -13.04
N VAL A 89 10.07 16.76 -13.75
CA VAL A 89 11.37 16.15 -13.48
C VAL A 89 12.45 17.22 -13.75
N THR A 90 12.33 18.40 -13.13
CA THR A 90 13.44 19.18 -12.68
C THR A 90 14.08 18.31 -11.61
N ASN A 91 15.01 17.46 -12.04
CA ASN A 91 15.93 16.69 -11.21
C ASN A 91 16.85 17.59 -10.35
N SER A 92 16.36 18.75 -9.89
CA SER A 92 17.02 19.61 -8.93
C SER A 92 17.06 19.00 -7.53
N ARG A 93 16.27 17.96 -7.23
CA ARG A 93 16.33 17.25 -5.95
C ARG A 93 17.53 16.29 -5.83
N PHE A 94 18.19 15.96 -6.95
CA PHE A 94 19.31 15.02 -7.01
C PHE A 94 20.68 15.70 -7.08
N VAL A 95 20.74 17.02 -7.25
CA VAL A 95 22.01 17.74 -7.28
C VAL A 95 22.43 18.03 -5.83
N GLY A 96 23.47 17.34 -5.34
CA GLY A 96 24.09 17.62 -4.04
C GLY A 96 23.76 16.67 -2.87
N ARG A 97 23.01 15.58 -3.08
CA ARG A 97 22.77 14.58 -2.03
C ARG A 97 23.81 13.47 -2.09
N HIS A 98 24.62 13.37 -1.04
CA HIS A 98 25.53 12.25 -0.81
C HIS A 98 24.74 11.08 -0.21
N PHE A 99 24.83 9.88 -0.81
CA PHE A 99 24.19 8.66 -0.31
C PHE A 99 25.21 7.56 0.01
N PRO A 100 24.99 6.76 1.08
CA PRO A 100 25.86 5.64 1.38
C PRO A 100 25.55 4.47 0.46
N VAL A 101 26.58 3.97 -0.22
CA VAL A 101 26.55 2.76 -1.05
C VAL A 101 27.55 1.74 -0.50
N GLY A 102 27.30 0.46 -0.76
CA GLY A 102 28.24 -0.59 -0.42
C GLY A 102 29.45 -0.58 -1.35
N CYS A 103 30.66 -0.71 -0.81
CA CYS A 103 31.87 -0.95 -1.59
C CYS A 103 31.73 -2.20 -2.45
N GLU A 104 32.43 -2.20 -3.59
CA GLU A 104 32.50 -3.37 -4.47
C GLU A 104 32.91 -4.65 -3.72
N ARG A 105 32.27 -5.75 -4.11
CA ARG A 105 32.63 -7.09 -3.66
C ARG A 105 33.92 -7.51 -4.35
N THR A 106 34.78 -8.16 -3.59
CA THR A 106 36.00 -8.81 -4.11
C THR A 106 35.60 -10.00 -4.97
N SER A 107 36.49 -10.48 -5.85
CA SER A 107 36.29 -11.69 -6.67
C SER A 107 35.86 -12.94 -5.88
N TYR A 108 36.19 -12.99 -4.59
CA TYR A 108 35.80 -14.03 -3.64
C TYR A 108 34.44 -13.79 -2.95
N GLY A 109 33.67 -12.78 -3.38
CA GLY A 109 32.31 -12.50 -2.90
C GLY A 109 32.21 -11.64 -1.62
N ASP A 110 33.32 -11.40 -0.93
CA ASP A 110 33.37 -10.62 0.31
C ASP A 110 33.49 -9.10 0.07
N PHE A 111 32.93 -8.30 0.98
CA PHE A 111 32.94 -6.85 0.87
C PHE A 111 34.34 -6.28 1.17
N ARG A 112 34.79 -5.34 0.35
CA ARG A 112 36.04 -4.63 0.62
C ARG A 112 35.89 -3.65 1.78
N HIS A 113 36.44 -4.02 2.94
CA HIS A 113 36.48 -3.14 4.11
C HIS A 113 37.59 -2.08 3.99
N ARG A 114 37.22 -0.79 4.11
CA ARG A 114 38.14 0.36 4.15
C ARG A 114 38.07 1.06 5.50
N ARG A 115 39.09 1.84 5.87
CA ARG A 115 39.09 2.62 7.12
C ARG A 115 38.18 3.84 6.97
N CYS A 116 37.33 4.08 7.97
CA CYS A 116 36.47 5.27 7.99
C CYS A 116 37.30 6.53 8.21
N VAL A 117 37.18 7.53 7.33
CA VAL A 117 38.03 8.73 7.36
C VAL A 117 37.78 9.60 8.59
N LEU A 118 36.52 9.82 8.97
CA LEU A 118 36.20 10.56 10.20
C LEU A 118 36.58 9.83 11.49
N CYS A 119 36.59 8.49 11.48
CA CYS A 119 37.07 7.74 12.63
C CYS A 119 38.59 7.84 12.73
N ALA A 120 39.29 7.77 11.60
CA ALA A 120 40.74 7.93 11.56
C ALA A 120 41.19 9.32 12.05
N SER A 121 40.48 10.39 11.68
CA SER A 121 40.77 11.74 12.20
C SER A 121 40.55 11.88 13.71
N ARG A 122 39.69 11.04 14.30
CA ARG A 122 39.45 10.93 15.75
C ARG A 122 40.40 9.94 16.45
N GLY A 123 41.40 9.39 15.75
CA GLY A 123 42.30 8.37 16.29
C GLY A 123 41.67 6.98 16.46
N LEU A 124 40.47 6.75 15.93
CA LEU A 124 39.75 5.48 16.02
C LEU A 124 40.05 4.60 14.80
N GLN A 125 40.34 3.32 15.05
CA GLN A 125 40.58 2.34 13.99
C GLN A 125 39.30 1.58 13.59
N LYS A 126 38.31 2.29 13.03
CA LYS A 126 37.06 1.67 12.52
C LYS A 126 37.13 1.39 11.02
N LYS A 127 36.67 0.20 10.62
CA LYS A 127 36.49 -0.20 9.21
C LYS A 127 35.02 -0.16 8.81
N THR A 128 34.75 0.07 7.54
CA THR A 128 33.41 0.16 6.94
C THR A 128 33.42 -0.48 5.55
N HIS A 129 32.32 -1.12 5.15
CA HIS A 129 32.07 -1.53 3.76
C HIS A 129 31.17 -0.54 3.03
N PHE A 130 30.93 0.64 3.60
CA PHE A 130 30.14 1.69 2.99
C PHE A 130 31.01 2.88 2.59
N GLU A 131 30.68 3.46 1.44
CA GLU A 131 31.27 4.69 0.93
C GLU A 131 30.19 5.63 0.38
N CYS A 132 30.55 6.89 0.17
CA CYS A 132 29.66 7.84 -0.49
C CYS A 132 29.63 7.62 -2.00
N ASP A 133 28.44 7.56 -2.61
CA ASP A 133 28.28 7.36 -4.05
C ASP A 133 28.95 8.46 -4.90
N THR A 134 28.97 9.70 -4.41
CA THR A 134 29.50 10.86 -5.15
C THR A 134 30.94 11.22 -4.80
N CYS A 135 31.39 10.96 -3.57
CA CYS A 135 32.76 11.27 -3.12
C CYS A 135 33.68 10.03 -3.02
N HIS A 136 33.11 8.82 -3.12
CA HIS A 136 33.79 7.54 -2.89
C HIS A 136 34.58 7.46 -1.57
N GLN A 137 34.17 8.26 -0.58
CA GLN A 137 34.83 8.33 0.72
C GLN A 137 34.29 7.23 1.64
N PRO A 138 35.14 6.36 2.22
CA PRO A 138 34.70 5.34 3.16
C PRO A 138 34.32 5.97 4.50
N LEU A 139 33.05 5.80 4.89
CA LEU A 139 32.46 6.35 6.10
C LEU A 139 31.58 5.30 6.80
N CYS A 140 31.49 5.36 8.13
CA CYS A 140 30.48 4.58 8.86
C CYS A 140 29.09 5.12 8.51
N VAL A 141 28.10 4.24 8.28
CA VAL A 141 26.70 4.62 7.95
C VAL A 141 26.14 5.63 8.96
N ALA A 142 26.41 5.43 10.24
CA ALA A 142 26.13 6.41 11.29
C ALA A 142 27.25 6.37 12.36
N PRO A 143 27.61 7.50 12.98
CA PRO A 143 27.16 8.88 12.69
C PRO A 143 28.00 9.57 11.59
N CYS A 144 29.13 8.98 11.19
CA CYS A 144 30.13 9.61 10.33
C CYS A 144 29.59 10.08 8.98
N PHE A 145 28.73 9.29 8.32
CA PHE A 145 28.18 9.68 7.01
C PHE A 145 27.45 11.02 7.07
N LYS A 146 26.58 11.19 8.07
CA LYS A 146 25.87 12.45 8.29
C LYS A 146 26.85 13.58 8.56
N GLU A 147 27.73 13.42 9.55
CA GLU A 147 28.67 14.46 9.97
C GLU A 147 29.60 14.93 8.85
N TYR A 148 30.05 14.02 7.99
CA TYR A 148 30.92 14.36 6.86
C TYR A 148 30.21 15.19 5.78
N HIS A 149 28.92 14.92 5.57
CA HIS A 149 28.13 15.52 4.49
C HIS A 149 27.22 16.68 4.94
N THR A 150 27.17 16.98 6.24
CA THR A 150 26.42 18.14 6.79
C THR A 150 27.30 19.36 7.06
N VAL A 151 28.62 19.29 6.84
CA VAL A 151 29.58 20.37 7.12
C VAL A 151 29.83 21.25 5.88
N HIS A 152 28.96 21.16 4.87
CA HIS A 152 28.97 22.00 3.67
C HIS A 152 27.64 22.73 3.48
#